data_AF-A0A9D4Q3Z3-F1
#
_entry.id   AF-A0A9D4Q3Z3-F1
#
_cell.length_a   1.000
_cell.length_b   1.000
_cell.length_c   1.000
_cell.angle_alpha   90.00
_cell.angle_beta   90.00
_cell.angle_gamma   90.00
#
_symmetry.space_group_name_H-M   'P 1'
#
loop_
_entity.id
_entity.type
_entity.pdbx_description
1 polymer ?
#
loop_
_entity_poly.entity_id
_entity_poly.type
_entity_poly.pdbx_seq_one_letter_code
_entity_poly.pdbx_strand_id
1 'polypeptide(L)'
;MGDFNGHLQALDGFQDFNGDLVELTARELNLEIANLRSDCEGEFTWCARNSHSCIDYVLISPKLSRHVTSITIDEDGKSSVGSDHNRIKLTFSTSTWRQKRTDCREPAARYLPEETYEDIAQEFEGRLMNLESPSYDQYVEALRQIMEAHEVCVNSRGGVRRKPWWDKEVQMALSARREANRLHRKAVRTLLPHECAELWQRYLDCKRAMQAIVQRKIAEHNGKQLKALTEDRRNGSRRFWTYVSSLDRRTAMPRIRSEETDLAHREEMSDYKKKRRRVCATHRRSTCKQRMNDCARPLAVPSRRLQCAP
;
A
#
# COMPACT_ATOMS: atom_id res chain seq x y z
N MET A 1 -10.05 -14.73 -0.22
CA MET A 1 -9.49 -14.69 1.14
C MET A 1 -10.41 -13.85 1.99
N GLY A 2 -10.84 -14.38 3.12
CA GLY A 2 -11.72 -13.68 4.05
C GLY A 2 -12.39 -14.65 5.00
N ASP A 3 -13.31 -14.12 5.79
CA ASP A 3 -14.18 -14.88 6.67
C ASP A 3 -15.31 -15.52 5.86
N PHE A 4 -15.37 -16.85 5.86
CA PHE A 4 -16.45 -17.61 5.23
C PHE A 4 -17.44 -18.16 6.25
N ASN A 5 -17.16 -18.00 7.55
CA ASN A 5 -17.99 -18.46 8.65
C ASN A 5 -18.45 -19.92 8.48
N GLY A 6 -17.51 -20.78 8.08
CA GLY A 6 -17.74 -22.21 7.83
C GLY A 6 -16.63 -23.05 8.41
N HIS A 7 -16.96 -24.28 8.75
CA HIS A 7 -16.08 -25.21 9.45
C HIS A 7 -15.72 -26.37 8.52
N LEU A 8 -14.42 -26.57 8.32
CA LEU A 8 -13.90 -27.72 7.57
C LEU A 8 -13.46 -28.82 8.52
N GLN A 9 -13.87 -30.05 8.25
CA GLN A 9 -13.53 -31.20 9.09
C GLN A 9 -12.01 -31.40 9.23
N ALA A 10 -11.26 -31.09 8.18
CA ALA A 10 -9.80 -31.20 8.19
C ALA A 10 -9.10 -30.20 9.15
N LEU A 11 -9.77 -29.12 9.58
CA LEU A 11 -9.18 -28.09 10.44
C LEU A 11 -9.85 -28.02 11.82
N ASP A 12 -11.18 -28.07 11.86
CA ASP A 12 -11.95 -27.91 13.10
C ASP A 12 -12.50 -29.25 13.64
N GLY A 13 -12.27 -30.38 12.95
CA GLY A 13 -12.74 -31.70 13.34
C GLY A 13 -14.21 -32.00 13.01
N PHE A 14 -14.97 -31.01 12.56
CA PHE A 14 -16.32 -31.16 12.05
C PHE A 14 -16.55 -30.33 10.79
N GLN A 15 -17.53 -30.74 9.99
CA GLN A 15 -17.95 -30.08 8.75
C GLN A 15 -19.33 -29.44 8.95
N ASP A 16 -19.52 -28.20 8.52
CA ASP A 16 -20.84 -27.57 8.44
C ASP A 16 -21.24 -27.20 7.00
N PHE A 17 -22.46 -26.71 6.82
CA PHE A 17 -23.00 -26.34 5.51
C PHE A 17 -22.14 -25.28 4.79
N ASN A 18 -21.60 -24.31 5.53
CA ASN A 18 -20.75 -23.28 4.96
C ASN A 18 -19.37 -23.85 4.58
N GLY A 19 -18.84 -24.79 5.35
CA GLY A 19 -17.66 -25.58 5.02
C GLY A 19 -17.84 -26.36 3.72
N ASP A 20 -19.01 -27.00 3.54
CA ASP A 20 -19.35 -27.69 2.29
C ASP A 20 -19.37 -26.74 1.10
N LEU A 21 -19.91 -25.53 1.28
CA LEU A 21 -19.89 -24.49 0.24
C LEU A 21 -18.46 -24.02 -0.07
N VAL A 22 -17.58 -23.92 0.93
CA VAL A 22 -16.17 -23.56 0.73
C VAL A 22 -15.46 -24.64 -0.09
N GLU A 23 -15.62 -25.92 0.25
CA GLU A 23 -15.03 -27.03 -0.50
C GLU A 23 -15.60 -27.14 -1.92
N LEU A 24 -16.92 -27.01 -2.06
CA LEU A 24 -17.58 -27.03 -3.36
C LEU A 24 -17.06 -25.88 -4.24
N THR A 25 -16.99 -24.66 -3.69
CA THR A 25 -16.45 -23.50 -4.41
C THR A 25 -14.99 -23.72 -4.81
N ALA A 26 -14.17 -24.28 -3.92
CA ALA A 26 -12.79 -24.59 -4.22
C ALA A 26 -12.68 -25.63 -5.36
N ARG A 27 -13.51 -26.67 -5.33
CA ARG A 27 -13.55 -27.72 -6.34
C ARG A 27 -14.02 -27.19 -7.70
N GLU A 28 -15.15 -26.52 -7.75
CA GLU A 28 -15.77 -26.02 -9.00
C GLU A 28 -14.91 -24.97 -9.70
N LEU A 29 -14.24 -24.11 -8.93
CA LEU A 29 -13.38 -23.06 -9.49
C LEU A 29 -11.92 -23.51 -9.65
N ASN A 30 -11.61 -24.77 -9.36
CA ASN A 30 -10.26 -25.33 -9.36
C ASN A 30 -9.28 -24.44 -8.56
N LEU A 31 -9.64 -24.17 -7.31
CA LEU A 31 -8.87 -23.43 -6.32
C LEU A 31 -8.38 -24.38 -5.23
N GLU A 32 -7.21 -24.10 -4.69
CA GLU A 32 -6.65 -24.77 -3.52
C GLU A 32 -7.02 -23.98 -2.26
N ILE A 33 -7.36 -24.67 -1.18
CA ILE A 33 -7.57 -24.07 0.14
C ILE A 33 -6.20 -23.98 0.81
N ALA A 34 -5.60 -22.79 0.82
CA ALA A 34 -4.22 -22.62 1.26
C ALA A 34 -4.01 -22.97 2.74
N ASN A 35 -5.06 -22.86 3.57
CA ASN A 35 -5.06 -23.26 4.98
C ASN A 35 -4.78 -24.77 5.17
N LEU A 36 -5.14 -25.61 4.20
CA LEU A 36 -4.94 -27.07 4.28
C LEU A 36 -3.54 -27.52 3.83
N ARG A 37 -2.67 -26.58 3.42
CA ARG A 37 -1.32 -26.93 2.96
C ARG A 37 -0.46 -27.33 4.16
N SER A 38 0.40 -28.32 3.97
CA SER A 38 1.34 -28.80 4.99
C SER A 38 2.39 -27.77 5.41
N ASP A 39 2.59 -26.71 4.62
CA ASP A 39 3.49 -25.59 4.92
C ASP A 39 2.78 -24.36 5.51
N CYS A 40 1.51 -24.52 5.91
CA CYS A 40 0.78 -23.51 6.67
C CYS A 40 1.17 -23.58 8.15
N GLU A 41 1.73 -22.49 8.67
CA GLU A 41 2.05 -22.34 10.09
C GLU A 41 0.88 -21.72 10.85
N GLY A 42 0.41 -22.40 11.90
CA GLY A 42 -0.76 -22.00 12.68
C GLY A 42 -2.06 -22.66 12.18
N GLU A 43 -3.05 -22.72 13.05
CA GLU A 43 -4.26 -23.54 12.90
C GLU A 43 -5.52 -22.67 12.95
N PHE A 44 -5.61 -21.79 13.95
CA PHE A 44 -6.84 -21.06 14.27
C PHE A 44 -6.85 -19.67 13.66
N THR A 45 -7.91 -19.32 12.96
CA THR A 45 -8.10 -17.97 12.39
C THR A 45 -8.99 -17.10 13.25
N TRP A 46 -9.69 -17.67 14.22
CA TRP A 46 -10.55 -16.97 15.15
C TRP A 46 -10.36 -17.49 16.57
N CYS A 47 -10.32 -16.59 17.55
CA CYS A 47 -10.22 -16.93 18.97
C CYS A 47 -11.01 -15.93 19.82
N ALA A 48 -12.11 -16.37 20.42
CA ALA A 48 -12.84 -15.58 21.43
C ALA A 48 -13.58 -16.46 22.43
N ARG A 49 -13.87 -15.89 23.62
CA ARG A 49 -14.75 -16.49 24.64
C ARG A 49 -14.39 -17.95 24.98
N ASN A 50 -13.10 -18.22 25.21
CA ASN A 50 -12.57 -19.57 25.50
C ASN A 50 -12.79 -20.59 24.37
N SER A 51 -13.00 -20.12 23.15
CA SER A 51 -13.15 -20.95 21.95
C SER A 51 -12.19 -20.45 20.87
N HIS A 52 -11.84 -21.36 19.96
CA HIS A 52 -11.01 -21.11 18.80
C HIS A 52 -11.52 -21.96 17.63
N SER A 53 -11.37 -21.44 16.41
CA SER A 53 -11.80 -22.12 15.18
C SER A 53 -11.06 -21.58 13.95
N CYS A 54 -11.20 -22.27 12.82
CA CYS A 54 -10.75 -21.84 11.52
C CYS A 54 -11.96 -21.48 10.64
N ILE A 55 -12.26 -20.19 10.52
CA ILE A 55 -13.40 -19.69 9.72
C ILE A 55 -12.99 -18.73 8.59
N ASP A 56 -11.71 -18.33 8.58
CA ASP A 56 -11.12 -17.50 7.55
C ASP A 56 -10.29 -18.35 6.58
N TYR A 57 -10.67 -18.37 5.30
CA TYR A 57 -9.99 -19.21 4.31
C TYR A 57 -9.29 -18.41 3.24
N VAL A 58 -8.22 -18.99 2.70
CA VAL A 58 -7.52 -18.48 1.53
C VAL A 58 -7.70 -19.45 0.37
N LEU A 59 -8.65 -19.12 -0.51
CA LEU A 59 -8.78 -19.83 -1.79
C LEU A 59 -7.79 -19.25 -2.79
N ILE A 60 -6.92 -20.09 -3.36
CA ILE A 60 -5.85 -19.68 -4.27
C ILE A 60 -5.84 -20.53 -5.54
N SER A 61 -5.67 -19.90 -6.71
CA SER A 61 -5.53 -20.66 -7.94
C SER A 61 -4.22 -21.48 -7.96
N PRO A 62 -4.19 -22.67 -8.59
CA PRO A 62 -2.98 -23.49 -8.69
C PRO A 62 -1.78 -22.75 -9.29
N LYS A 63 -2.02 -21.81 -10.20
CA LYS A 63 -0.97 -20.95 -10.79
C LYS A 63 -0.32 -20.05 -9.75
N LEU A 64 -1.11 -19.45 -8.86
CA LEU A 64 -0.60 -18.59 -7.79
C LEU A 64 -0.03 -19.39 -6.63
N SER A 65 -0.59 -20.57 -6.35
CA SER A 65 -0.15 -21.48 -5.28
C SER A 65 1.33 -21.85 -5.39
N ARG A 66 1.82 -22.05 -6.63
CA ARG A 66 3.25 -22.30 -6.94
C ARG A 66 4.19 -21.16 -6.55
N HIS A 67 3.65 -19.95 -6.44
CA HIS A 67 4.43 -18.78 -6.04
C HIS A 67 4.32 -18.49 -4.55
N VAL A 68 3.46 -19.19 -3.80
CA VAL A 68 3.41 -19.03 -2.35
C VAL A 68 4.63 -19.69 -1.73
N THR A 69 5.41 -18.91 -0.99
CA THR A 69 6.61 -19.32 -0.29
C THR A 69 6.33 -19.66 1.17
N SER A 70 5.37 -18.98 1.80
CA SER A 70 4.94 -19.30 3.15
C SER A 70 3.52 -18.82 3.42
N ILE A 71 2.84 -19.53 4.31
CA ILE A 71 1.52 -19.17 4.84
C ILE A 71 1.64 -19.23 6.35
N THR A 72 1.31 -18.13 7.03
CA THR A 72 1.40 -18.05 8.49
C THR A 72 0.15 -17.40 9.06
N ILE A 73 -0.44 -18.02 10.08
CA ILE A 73 -1.55 -17.50 10.87
C ILE A 73 -0.99 -16.95 12.19
N ASP A 74 -1.13 -15.64 12.40
CA ASP A 74 -0.60 -14.95 13.58
C ASP A 74 -1.50 -15.16 14.80
N GLU A 75 -1.43 -16.37 15.38
CA GLU A 75 -2.18 -16.76 16.58
C GLU A 75 -1.70 -16.04 17.86
N ASP A 76 -0.44 -15.61 17.89
CA ASP A 76 0.13 -14.83 18.99
C ASP A 76 -0.29 -13.34 18.93
N GLY A 77 -0.96 -12.93 17.86
CA GLY A 77 -1.42 -11.56 17.65
C GLY A 77 -0.29 -10.54 17.65
N LYS A 78 0.91 -10.90 17.17
CA LYS A 78 2.07 -9.98 17.05
C LYS A 78 1.74 -8.75 16.20
N SER A 79 0.93 -8.97 15.17
CA SER A 79 0.42 -7.96 14.22
C SER A 79 -1.10 -7.76 14.35
N SER A 80 -1.71 -8.16 15.47
CA SER A 80 -3.15 -8.04 15.65
C SER A 80 -3.59 -6.57 15.75
N VAL A 81 -4.71 -6.26 15.09
CA VAL A 81 -5.41 -4.97 15.20
C VAL A 81 -6.36 -4.93 16.42
N GLY A 82 -6.38 -5.99 17.22
CA GLY A 82 -7.26 -6.11 18.39
C GLY A 82 -8.66 -6.63 18.06
N SER A 83 -8.80 -7.34 16.94
CA SER A 83 -9.92 -8.23 16.65
C SER A 83 -9.66 -9.62 17.26
N ASP A 84 -10.75 -10.35 17.45
CA ASP A 84 -10.86 -11.78 17.70
C ASP A 84 -10.38 -12.66 16.54
N HIS A 85 -10.23 -12.12 15.32
CA HIS A 85 -9.60 -12.81 14.20
C HIS A 85 -8.07 -12.72 14.24
N ASN A 86 -7.43 -13.78 13.76
CA ASN A 86 -6.00 -13.95 13.62
C ASN A 86 -5.61 -13.59 12.20
N ARG A 87 -4.48 -12.90 12.05
CA ARG A 87 -4.05 -12.43 10.74
C ARG A 87 -3.42 -13.57 9.96
N ILE A 88 -3.99 -13.91 8.83
CA ILE A 88 -3.33 -14.80 7.86
C ILE A 88 -2.41 -13.96 6.95
N LYS A 89 -1.17 -14.41 6.79
CA LYS A 89 -0.13 -13.78 5.96
C LYS A 89 0.33 -14.78 4.90
N LEU A 90 0.24 -14.37 3.64
CA LEU A 90 0.84 -15.09 2.51
C LEU A 90 2.08 -14.35 2.03
N THR A 91 3.18 -15.09 1.87
CA THR A 91 4.41 -14.59 1.25
C THR A 91 4.55 -15.20 -0.13
N PHE A 92 4.83 -14.39 -1.15
CA PHE A 92 5.02 -14.86 -2.51
C PHE A 92 6.47 -14.71 -2.97
N SER A 93 6.97 -15.68 -3.73
CA SER A 93 8.27 -15.63 -4.39
C SER A 93 8.26 -14.52 -5.45
N THR A 94 9.28 -13.67 -5.44
CA THR A 94 9.42 -12.53 -6.38
C THR A 94 10.21 -12.89 -7.64
N SER A 95 10.63 -14.15 -7.80
CA SER A 95 11.66 -14.58 -8.76
C SER A 95 11.29 -14.41 -10.24
N THR A 96 10.02 -14.22 -10.60
CA THR A 96 9.59 -14.01 -12.01
C THR A 96 8.86 -12.70 -12.27
N TRP A 97 8.58 -11.91 -11.22
CA TRP A 97 7.91 -10.60 -11.34
C TRP A 97 8.86 -9.41 -11.26
N ARG A 98 10.16 -9.62 -11.52
CA ARG A 98 11.09 -8.53 -11.88
C ARG A 98 11.01 -8.18 -13.36
N GLN A 99 9.80 -8.01 -13.91
CA GLN A 99 9.69 -6.74 -14.62
C GLN A 99 9.83 -5.73 -13.51
N LYS A 100 10.86 -4.88 -13.54
CA LYS A 100 10.77 -3.61 -12.85
C LYS A 100 9.40 -3.09 -13.28
N ARG A 101 8.39 -3.19 -12.41
CA ARG A 101 7.49 -2.08 -12.24
C ARG A 101 8.51 -0.96 -11.98
N THR A 102 8.91 -0.26 -13.04
CA THR A 102 9.00 1.18 -12.94
C THR A 102 7.72 1.47 -12.20
N ASP A 103 7.85 1.70 -10.89
CA ASP A 103 6.77 2.24 -10.13
C ASP A 103 6.26 3.33 -11.07
N CYS A 104 5.09 3.14 -11.67
CA CYS A 104 4.36 4.25 -12.23
C CYS A 104 3.86 5.00 -10.99
N ARG A 105 4.81 5.45 -10.16
CA ARG A 105 4.70 6.68 -9.40
C ARG A 105 4.27 7.63 -10.48
N GLU A 106 3.03 8.08 -10.40
CA GLU A 106 2.74 9.39 -10.94
C GLU A 106 3.86 10.27 -10.38
N PRO A 107 4.71 10.84 -11.26
CA PRO A 107 5.77 11.71 -10.80
C PRO A 107 5.12 12.72 -9.86
N ALA A 108 5.79 13.02 -8.74
CA ALA A 108 5.38 14.10 -7.86
C ALA A 108 4.96 15.28 -8.75
N ALA A 109 3.75 15.79 -8.59
CA ALA A 109 3.28 16.89 -9.42
C ALA A 109 4.30 18.02 -9.26
N ARG A 110 4.98 18.33 -10.37
CA ARG A 110 5.94 19.42 -10.45
C ARG A 110 5.18 20.60 -10.99
N TYR A 111 5.28 21.72 -10.31
CA TYR A 111 4.76 22.98 -10.81
C TYR A 111 5.78 24.07 -10.54
N LEU A 112 5.74 25.07 -11.41
CA LEU A 112 6.57 26.26 -11.31
C LEU A 112 5.68 27.35 -10.71
N PRO A 113 5.98 27.85 -9.49
CA PRO A 113 5.20 28.94 -8.91
C PRO A 113 5.31 30.19 -9.80
N GLU A 114 4.21 30.91 -9.99
CA GLU A 114 4.19 32.12 -10.83
C GLU A 114 5.15 33.21 -10.31
N GLU A 115 5.36 33.26 -8.99
CA GLU A 115 6.32 34.14 -8.31
C GLU A 115 7.79 33.90 -8.74
N THR A 116 8.10 32.73 -9.30
CA THR A 116 9.48 32.37 -9.73
C THR A 116 9.80 32.72 -11.18
N TYR A 117 8.82 33.19 -11.96
CA TYR A 117 9.02 33.43 -13.40
C TYR A 117 10.02 34.55 -13.69
N GLU A 118 10.00 35.61 -12.90
CA GLU A 118 10.94 36.73 -13.05
C GLU A 118 12.39 36.30 -12.74
N ASP A 119 12.57 35.51 -11.69
CA ASP A 119 13.88 34.97 -11.31
C ASP A 119 14.44 34.03 -12.39
N ILE A 120 13.58 33.18 -12.97
CA ILE A 120 13.93 32.28 -14.07
C ILE A 120 14.33 33.06 -15.31
N ALA A 121 13.59 34.11 -15.66
CA ALA A 121 13.91 34.96 -16.81
C ALA A 121 15.27 35.66 -16.64
N GLN A 122 15.54 36.23 -15.46
CA GLN A 122 16.82 36.87 -15.17
C GLN A 122 18.00 35.88 -15.21
N GLU A 123 17.85 34.71 -14.60
CA GLU A 123 18.89 33.67 -14.59
C GLU A 123 19.16 33.14 -16.01
N PHE A 124 18.11 33.06 -16.83
CA PHE A 124 18.21 32.60 -18.20
C PHE A 124 18.90 33.61 -19.12
N GLU A 125 18.53 34.89 -19.03
CA GLU A 125 19.21 35.98 -19.74
C GLU A 125 20.70 36.06 -19.34
N GLY A 126 21.00 35.92 -18.04
CA GLY A 126 22.37 35.89 -17.55
C GLY A 126 23.19 34.71 -18.08
N ARG A 127 22.58 33.52 -18.22
CA ARG A 127 23.24 32.36 -18.85
C ARG A 127 23.45 32.54 -20.35
N LEU A 128 22.52 33.19 -21.05
CA LEU A 128 22.63 33.45 -22.49
C LEU A 128 23.74 34.44 -22.82
N MET A 129 23.96 35.46 -21.98
CA MET A 129 25.07 36.40 -22.18
C MET A 129 26.46 35.73 -22.12
N ASN A 130 26.56 34.56 -21.50
CA ASN A 130 27.81 33.81 -21.37
C ASN A 130 28.01 32.77 -22.49
N LEU A 131 27.06 32.60 -23.41
CA LEU A 131 27.15 31.66 -24.52
C LEU A 131 27.45 32.41 -25.82
N GLU A 132 28.64 32.18 -26.39
CA GLU A 132 28.95 32.66 -27.74
C GLU A 132 28.20 31.81 -28.78
N SER A 133 27.14 32.37 -29.35
CA SER A 133 26.33 31.77 -30.43
C SER A 133 25.69 30.41 -30.08
N PRO A 134 24.78 30.35 -29.09
CA PRO A 134 24.12 29.11 -28.72
C PRO A 134 23.25 28.58 -29.87
N SER A 135 23.31 27.27 -30.10
CA SER A 135 22.32 26.61 -30.92
C SER A 135 20.94 26.65 -30.24
N TYR A 136 19.88 26.51 -31.01
CA TYR A 136 18.52 26.42 -30.47
C TYR A 136 18.37 25.29 -29.43
N ASP A 137 19.04 24.16 -29.64
CA ASP A 137 19.01 23.05 -28.69
C ASP A 137 19.70 23.40 -27.37
N GLN A 138 20.79 24.17 -27.41
CA GLN A 138 21.48 24.67 -26.22
C GLN A 138 20.63 25.69 -25.45
N TYR A 139 19.86 26.51 -26.17
CA TYR A 139 18.90 27.46 -25.59
C TYR A 139 17.78 26.73 -24.83
N VAL A 140 17.17 25.73 -25.46
CA VAL A 140 16.09 24.93 -24.87
C VAL A 140 16.59 24.14 -23.65
N GLU A 141 17.80 23.59 -23.72
CA GLU A 141 18.39 22.84 -22.61
C GLU A 141 18.76 23.76 -21.43
N ALA A 142 19.32 24.94 -21.70
CA ALA A 142 19.60 25.93 -20.66
C ALA A 142 18.32 26.38 -19.94
N LEU A 143 17.23 26.64 -20.68
CA LEU A 143 15.93 26.99 -20.11
C LEU A 143 15.38 25.83 -19.27
N ARG A 144 15.44 24.61 -19.79
CA ARG A 144 14.97 23.41 -19.09
C ARG A 144 15.68 23.21 -17.75
N GLN A 145 16.99 23.40 -17.70
CA GLN A 145 17.79 23.25 -16.48
C GLN A 145 17.45 24.29 -15.41
N ILE A 146 17.15 25.53 -15.82
CA ILE A 146 16.73 26.59 -14.90
C ILE A 146 15.32 26.29 -14.40
N MET A 147 14.39 25.94 -15.29
CA MET A 147 13.03 25.54 -14.89
C MET A 147 13.07 24.35 -13.91
N GLU A 148 13.89 23.33 -14.15
CA GLU A 148 14.07 22.20 -13.24
C GLU A 148 14.65 22.60 -11.87
N ALA A 149 15.47 23.65 -11.80
CA ALA A 149 16.01 24.16 -10.54
C ALA A 149 14.97 24.90 -9.69
N HIS A 150 13.99 25.55 -10.34
CA HIS A 150 12.92 26.30 -9.70
C HIS A 150 11.61 25.51 -9.55
N GLU A 151 11.56 24.29 -10.08
CA GLU A 151 10.42 23.38 -9.95
C GLU A 151 10.18 22.96 -8.48
N VAL A 152 8.96 23.20 -7.98
CA VAL A 152 8.54 22.69 -6.67
C VAL A 152 7.93 21.31 -6.83
N CYS A 153 8.53 20.31 -6.19
CA CYS A 153 7.99 18.96 -6.13
C CYS A 153 6.98 18.83 -4.98
N VAL A 154 5.69 18.66 -5.32
CA VAL A 154 4.70 18.24 -4.32
C VAL A 154 4.75 16.73 -4.21
N ASN A 155 5.36 16.24 -3.13
CA ASN A 155 5.31 14.81 -2.82
C ASN A 155 3.85 14.36 -2.73
N SER A 156 3.40 13.58 -3.72
CA SER A 156 2.05 13.00 -3.82
C SER A 156 1.71 12.06 -2.66
N ARG A 157 2.70 11.70 -1.85
CA ARG A 157 2.49 11.03 -0.57
C ARG A 157 2.10 12.06 0.46
N GLY A 158 0.81 12.41 0.46
CA GLY A 158 0.13 12.91 1.64
C GLY A 158 0.35 11.91 2.77
N GLY A 159 1.44 12.09 3.52
CA GLY A 159 1.70 11.31 4.71
C GLY A 159 0.46 11.42 5.59
N VAL A 160 -0.07 10.28 6.05
CA VAL A 160 -1.18 10.29 6.99
C VAL A 160 -0.72 11.07 8.20
N ARG A 161 -1.11 12.36 8.28
CA ARG A 161 -0.78 13.21 9.41
C ARG A 161 -1.31 12.49 10.64
N ARG A 162 -0.41 12.12 11.54
CA ARG A 162 -0.77 11.50 12.81
C ARG A 162 -1.72 12.45 13.52
N LYS A 163 -2.73 11.88 14.19
CA LYS A 163 -3.71 12.68 14.90
C LYS A 163 -2.98 13.50 15.98
N PRO A 164 -3.26 14.80 16.15
CA PRO A 164 -2.49 15.65 17.08
C PRO A 164 -2.56 15.18 18.54
N TRP A 165 -3.63 14.49 18.92
CA TRP A 165 -3.85 13.91 20.24
C TRP A 165 -3.18 12.53 20.43
N TRP A 166 -2.48 12.01 19.42
CA TRP A 166 -1.81 10.71 19.47
C TRP A 166 -0.40 10.83 20.07
N ASP A 167 -0.30 10.70 21.38
CA ASP A 167 0.94 10.84 22.14
C ASP A 167 1.49 9.50 22.67
N LYS A 168 2.57 9.57 23.47
CA LYS A 168 3.20 8.41 24.11
C LYS A 168 2.26 7.70 25.08
N GLU A 169 1.37 8.43 25.76
CA GLU A 169 0.41 7.87 26.72
C GLU A 169 -0.60 6.96 26.02
N VAL A 170 -1.17 7.43 24.90
CA VAL A 170 -2.07 6.62 24.05
C VAL A 170 -1.34 5.39 23.50
N GLN A 171 -0.07 5.53 23.11
CA GLN A 171 0.73 4.41 22.62
C GLN A 171 1.00 3.36 23.70
N MET A 172 1.34 3.78 24.91
CA MET A 172 1.54 2.89 26.06
C MET A 172 0.24 2.14 26.41
N ALA A 173 -0.89 2.84 26.45
CA ALA A 173 -2.19 2.22 26.71
C ALA A 173 -2.58 1.20 25.61
N LEU A 174 -2.31 1.52 24.34
CA LEU A 174 -2.50 0.58 23.23
C LEU A 174 -1.59 -0.65 23.36
N SER A 175 -0.34 -0.45 23.75
CA SER A 175 0.61 -1.54 23.98
C SER A 175 0.15 -2.46 25.10
N ALA A 176 -0.25 -1.90 26.25
CA ALA A 176 -0.78 -2.65 27.39
C ALA A 176 -2.03 -3.45 27.01
N ARG A 177 -2.97 -2.84 26.28
CA ARG A 177 -4.17 -3.55 25.77
C ARG A 177 -3.81 -4.70 24.84
N ARG A 178 -2.84 -4.49 23.94
CA ARG A 178 -2.38 -5.53 23.00
C ARG A 178 -1.72 -6.70 23.74
N GLU A 179 -0.88 -6.41 24.72
CA GLU A 179 -0.22 -7.43 25.52
C GLU A 179 -1.22 -8.23 26.35
N ALA A 180 -2.20 -7.56 26.99
CA ALA A 180 -3.27 -8.26 27.70
C ALA A 180 -4.08 -9.18 26.77
N ASN A 181 -4.38 -8.73 25.55
CA ASN A 181 -5.06 -9.56 24.54
C ASN A 181 -4.22 -10.76 24.12
N ARG A 182 -2.90 -10.58 23.96
CA ARG A 182 -1.96 -11.65 23.62
C ARG A 182 -1.92 -12.71 24.72
N LEU A 183 -1.81 -12.29 25.98
CA LEU A 183 -1.83 -13.21 27.12
C LEU A 183 -3.14 -14.01 27.19
N HIS A 184 -4.27 -13.35 27.00
CA HIS A 184 -5.57 -14.01 26.93
C HIS A 184 -5.64 -15.03 25.79
N ARG A 185 -5.19 -14.68 24.57
CA ARG A 185 -5.16 -15.61 23.42
C ARG A 185 -4.23 -16.80 23.63
N LYS A 186 -3.12 -16.61 24.34
CA LYS A 186 -2.25 -17.72 24.74
C LYS A 186 -2.96 -18.61 25.76
N ALA A 187 -3.60 -18.02 26.76
CA ALA A 187 -4.32 -18.76 27.79
C ALA A 187 -5.49 -19.59 27.26
N VAL A 188 -6.29 -19.06 26.33
CA VAL A 188 -7.40 -19.80 25.69
C VAL A 188 -6.93 -21.09 25.03
N ARG A 189 -5.66 -21.16 24.61
CA ARG A 189 -5.07 -22.36 24.00
C ARG A 189 -4.49 -23.35 25.02
N THR A 190 -4.05 -22.87 26.18
CA THR A 190 -3.20 -23.68 27.09
C THR A 190 -3.77 -23.91 28.48
N LEU A 191 -4.68 -23.04 28.93
CA LEU A 191 -5.13 -22.97 30.33
C LEU A 191 -6.59 -23.38 30.49
N LEU A 192 -6.98 -23.62 31.75
CA LEU A 192 -8.37 -23.92 32.09
C LEU A 192 -9.27 -22.68 31.98
N PRO A 193 -10.59 -22.87 31.79
CA PRO A 193 -11.52 -21.75 31.54
C PRO A 193 -11.54 -20.65 32.62
N HIS A 194 -11.31 -21.00 33.89
CA HIS A 194 -11.34 -20.03 34.99
C HIS A 194 -10.12 -19.10 34.99
N GLU A 195 -8.92 -19.62 34.66
CA GLU A 195 -7.70 -18.81 34.52
C GLU A 195 -7.78 -17.88 33.30
N CYS A 196 -8.47 -18.34 32.24
CA CYS A 196 -8.75 -17.50 31.08
C CYS A 196 -9.65 -16.30 31.42
N ALA A 197 -10.58 -16.47 32.37
CA ALA A 197 -11.52 -15.41 32.77
C ALA A 197 -10.80 -14.22 33.42
N GLU A 198 -9.78 -14.45 34.24
CA GLU A 198 -8.99 -13.37 34.85
C GLU A 198 -8.22 -12.56 33.81
N LEU A 199 -7.58 -13.25 32.86
CA LEU A 199 -6.85 -12.60 31.77
C LEU A 199 -7.78 -11.84 30.83
N TRP A 200 -8.99 -12.36 30.60
CA TRP A 200 -10.04 -11.66 29.88
C TRP A 200 -10.46 -10.37 30.60
N GLN A 201 -10.67 -10.45 31.92
CA GLN A 201 -11.03 -9.29 32.73
C GLN A 201 -9.94 -8.21 32.67
N ARG A 202 -8.66 -8.61 32.78
CA ARG A 202 -7.51 -7.72 32.61
C ARG A 202 -7.50 -7.03 31.23
N TYR A 203 -7.80 -7.77 30.16
CA TYR A 203 -7.93 -7.18 28.83
C TYR A 203 -9.05 -6.13 28.77
N LEU A 204 -10.22 -6.42 29.35
CA LEU A 204 -11.35 -5.48 29.41
C LEU A 204 -10.98 -4.20 30.15
N ASP A 205 -10.25 -4.31 31.25
CA ASP A 205 -9.82 -3.15 32.03
C ASP A 205 -8.80 -2.30 31.26
N CYS A 206 -7.82 -2.92 30.60
CA CYS A 206 -6.92 -2.20 29.69
C CYS A 206 -7.68 -1.54 28.52
N LYS A 207 -8.72 -2.19 27.98
CA LYS A 207 -9.56 -1.63 26.92
C LYS A 207 -10.33 -0.39 27.40
N ARG A 208 -10.95 -0.45 28.58
CA ARG A 208 -11.65 0.69 29.21
C ARG A 208 -10.69 1.84 29.50
N ALA A 209 -9.53 1.55 30.09
CA ALA A 209 -8.51 2.55 30.40
C ALA A 209 -8.00 3.26 29.13
N MET A 210 -7.69 2.49 28.08
CA MET A 210 -7.30 3.06 26.79
C MET A 210 -8.40 3.95 26.19
N GLN A 211 -9.66 3.50 26.23
CA GLN A 211 -10.80 4.29 25.74
C GLN A 211 -10.93 5.61 26.52
N ALA A 212 -10.81 5.58 27.85
CA ALA A 212 -10.88 6.77 28.69
C ALA A 212 -9.76 7.77 28.35
N ILE A 213 -8.51 7.31 28.18
CA ILE A 213 -7.39 8.16 27.77
C ILE A 213 -7.66 8.79 26.40
N VAL A 214 -8.07 7.99 25.42
CA VAL A 214 -8.35 8.50 24.06
C VAL A 214 -9.46 9.54 24.08
N GLN A 215 -10.57 9.28 24.79
CA GLN A 215 -11.68 10.23 24.88
C GLN A 215 -11.26 11.53 25.57
N ARG A 216 -10.51 11.44 26.67
CA ARG A 216 -9.94 12.62 27.35
C ARG A 216 -9.05 13.44 26.42
N LYS A 217 -8.14 12.81 25.68
CA LYS A 217 -7.22 13.50 24.76
C LYS A 217 -7.94 14.14 23.56
N ILE A 218 -8.98 13.48 23.04
CA ILE A 218 -9.85 14.05 22.02
C ILE A 218 -10.57 15.28 22.58
N ALA A 219 -11.16 15.19 23.77
CA ALA A 219 -11.84 16.30 24.41
C ALA A 219 -10.92 17.50 24.67
N GLU A 220 -9.71 17.26 25.20
CA GLU A 220 -8.69 18.29 25.42
C GLU A 220 -8.28 18.97 24.10
N HIS A 221 -8.07 18.19 23.03
CA HIS A 221 -7.73 18.73 21.72
C HIS A 221 -8.85 19.57 21.14
N ASN A 222 -10.08 19.06 21.18
CA ASN A 222 -11.27 19.77 20.70
C ASN A 222 -11.50 21.06 21.50
N GLY A 223 -11.32 21.03 22.83
CA GLY A 223 -11.41 22.20 23.68
C GLY A 223 -10.37 23.28 23.33
N LYS A 224 -9.13 22.89 23.02
CA LYS A 224 -8.10 23.83 22.53
C LYS A 224 -8.45 24.43 21.18
N GLN A 225 -8.98 23.63 20.25
CA GLN A 225 -9.44 24.12 18.94
C GLN A 225 -10.60 25.12 19.10
N LEU A 226 -11.59 24.81 19.95
CA LEU A 226 -12.72 25.72 20.20
C LEU A 226 -12.27 27.04 20.84
N LYS A 227 -11.37 27.01 21.82
CA LYS A 227 -10.80 28.26 22.40
C LYS A 227 -10.09 29.10 21.34
N ALA A 228 -9.26 28.47 20.50
CA ALA A 228 -8.56 29.15 19.42
C ALA A 228 -9.51 29.77 18.38
N LEU A 229 -10.70 29.19 18.17
CA LEU A 229 -11.74 29.77 17.31
C LEU A 229 -12.39 31.01 17.94
N THR A 230 -12.64 30.97 19.26
CA THR A 230 -13.26 32.09 19.99
C THR A 230 -12.34 33.31 20.09
N GLU A 231 -11.03 33.09 20.22
CA GLU A 231 -10.03 34.16 20.29
C GLU A 231 -9.83 34.87 18.94
N ASP A 232 -10.07 34.17 17.82
CA ASP A 232 -9.73 34.63 16.47
C ASP A 232 -10.94 35.32 15.78
N ARG A 233 -11.25 36.54 16.22
CA ARG A 233 -12.48 37.27 15.81
C ARG A 233 -12.63 37.54 14.30
N ARG A 234 -11.53 37.58 13.53
CA ARG A 234 -11.56 37.89 12.08
C ARG A 234 -11.68 36.66 11.19
N ASN A 235 -11.10 35.52 11.60
CA ASN A 235 -11.01 34.30 10.78
C ASN A 235 -11.74 33.09 11.40
N GLY A 236 -12.48 33.28 12.50
CA GLY A 236 -13.14 32.21 13.25
C GLY A 236 -14.07 31.35 12.41
N SER A 237 -14.87 31.94 11.50
CA SER A 237 -15.79 31.19 10.63
C SER A 237 -15.06 30.27 9.66
N ARG A 238 -14.02 30.76 8.97
CA ARG A 238 -13.19 29.97 8.05
C ARG A 238 -12.46 28.84 8.79
N ARG A 239 -11.90 29.11 9.96
CA ARG A 239 -11.21 28.09 10.79
C ARG A 239 -12.19 27.06 11.34
N PHE A 240 -13.41 27.46 11.72
CA PHE A 240 -14.47 26.56 12.17
C PHE A 240 -14.84 25.58 11.07
N TRP A 241 -15.13 26.05 9.85
CA TRP A 241 -15.46 25.17 8.73
C TRP A 241 -14.29 24.28 8.31
N THR A 242 -13.06 24.79 8.39
CA THR A 242 -11.85 23.98 8.15
C THR A 242 -11.72 22.86 9.20
N TYR A 243 -11.99 23.17 10.47
CA TYR A 243 -11.95 22.21 11.57
C TYR A 243 -13.06 21.15 11.45
N VAL A 244 -14.32 21.56 11.20
CA VAL A 244 -15.44 20.64 10.95
C VAL A 244 -15.15 19.73 9.76
N SER A 245 -14.66 20.30 8.64
CA SER A 245 -14.27 19.51 7.46
C SER A 245 -13.13 18.53 7.76
N SER A 246 -12.25 18.86 8.71
CA SER A 246 -11.17 17.97 9.14
C SER A 246 -11.64 16.79 10.01
N LEU A 247 -12.79 16.94 10.69
CA LEU A 247 -13.46 15.87 11.43
C LEU A 247 -14.22 14.95 10.48
N ASP A 248 -14.88 15.53 9.47
CA ASP A 248 -15.66 14.85 8.44
C ASP A 248 -14.80 14.22 7.34
N ARG A 249 -13.74 13.47 7.71
CA ARG A 249 -13.00 12.62 6.76
C ARG A 249 -13.84 11.43 6.24
N ARG A 250 -15.09 11.66 5.85
CA ARG A 250 -15.72 10.83 4.81
C ARG A 250 -14.75 10.89 3.63
N THR A 251 -14.17 9.74 3.30
CA THR A 251 -13.63 9.45 1.98
C THR A 251 -14.58 10.12 0.99
N ALA A 252 -14.10 11.08 0.19
CA ALA A 252 -14.94 11.74 -0.79
C ALA A 252 -15.77 10.64 -1.46
N MET A 253 -17.11 10.72 -1.33
CA MET A 253 -17.97 9.68 -1.91
C MET A 253 -17.52 9.51 -3.37
N PRO A 254 -17.31 8.28 -3.85
CA PRO A 254 -16.98 8.09 -5.25
C PRO A 254 -18.02 8.88 -6.05
N ARG A 255 -17.55 9.88 -6.81
CA ARG A 255 -18.42 10.64 -7.71
C ARG A 255 -19.12 9.58 -8.56
N ILE A 256 -20.43 9.47 -8.40
CA ILE A 256 -21.26 8.64 -9.28
C ILE A 256 -21.05 9.25 -10.66
N ARG A 257 -20.31 8.54 -11.50
CA ARG A 257 -20.13 8.90 -12.90
C ARG A 257 -21.48 8.65 -13.57
N SER A 258 -22.06 9.67 -14.20
CA SER A 258 -23.21 9.45 -15.08
C SER A 258 -22.77 8.60 -16.28
N GLU A 259 -23.68 7.83 -16.88
CA GLU A 259 -23.36 6.98 -18.04
C GLU A 259 -22.70 7.77 -19.18
N GLU A 260 -23.05 9.04 -19.36
CA GLU A 260 -22.39 9.95 -20.31
C GLU A 260 -20.89 10.16 -20.00
N THR A 261 -20.52 10.31 -18.73
CA THR A 261 -19.11 10.49 -18.34
C THR A 261 -18.29 9.21 -18.46
N ASP A 262 -18.92 8.03 -18.32
CA ASP A 262 -18.24 6.75 -18.50
C ASP A 262 -18.07 6.37 -19.98
N LEU A 263 -19.00 6.78 -20.86
CA LEU A 263 -18.83 6.64 -22.31
C LEU A 263 -17.68 7.50 -22.83
N ALA A 264 -17.63 8.78 -22.45
CA ALA A 264 -16.54 9.68 -22.83
C ALA A 264 -15.17 9.17 -22.33
N HIS A 265 -15.11 8.70 -21.09
CA HIS A 265 -13.87 8.17 -20.52
C HIS A 265 -13.47 6.80 -21.11
N ARG A 266 -14.45 5.96 -21.48
CA ARG A 266 -14.19 4.70 -22.21
C ARG A 266 -13.65 4.97 -23.62
N GLU A 267 -14.16 5.98 -24.31
CA GLU A 267 -13.66 6.41 -25.62
C GLU A 267 -12.23 6.96 -25.51
N GLU A 268 -11.95 7.87 -24.57
CA GLU A 268 -10.60 8.37 -24.31
C GLU A 268 -9.62 7.24 -23.97
N MET A 269 -10.02 6.29 -23.13
CA MET A 269 -9.17 5.16 -22.74
C MET A 269 -8.97 4.15 -23.86
N SER A 270 -9.96 3.99 -24.75
CA SER A 270 -9.85 3.18 -25.97
C SER A 270 -8.83 3.79 -26.93
N ASP A 271 -8.91 5.10 -27.15
CA ASP A 271 -7.99 5.83 -28.01
C ASP A 271 -6.58 5.91 -27.44
N TYR A 272 -6.44 6.08 -26.12
CA TYR A 272 -5.15 5.99 -25.45
C TYR A 272 -4.53 4.59 -25.63
N LYS A 273 -5.30 3.52 -25.44
CA LYS A 273 -4.82 2.13 -25.66
C LYS A 273 -4.44 1.87 -27.12
N LYS A 274 -5.19 2.41 -28.10
CA LYS A 274 -4.87 2.30 -29.54
C LYS A 274 -3.57 3.05 -29.87
N LYS A 275 -3.39 4.28 -29.37
CA LYS A 275 -2.14 5.06 -29.54
C LYS A 275 -0.95 4.32 -28.93
N ARG A 276 -1.11 3.76 -27.72
CA ARG A 276 -0.04 2.99 -27.05
C ARG A 276 0.35 1.72 -27.82
N ARG A 277 -0.62 0.99 -28.38
CA ARG A 277 -0.36 -0.18 -29.23
C ARG A 277 0.43 0.18 -30.49
N ARG A 278 0.14 1.31 -31.12
CA ARG A 278 0.90 1.80 -32.29
C ARG A 278 2.35 2.13 -31.95
N VAL A 279 2.58 2.81 -30.81
CA VAL A 279 3.94 3.15 -30.33
C VAL A 279 4.75 1.90 -29.95
N CYS A 280 4.15 0.91 -29.31
CA CYS A 280 4.85 -0.35 -29.01
C CYS A 280 5.19 -1.17 -30.28
N ALA A 281 4.34 -1.11 -31.31
CA ALA A 281 4.58 -1.80 -32.57
C ALA A 281 5.73 -1.15 -33.36
N THR A 282 5.83 0.17 -33.38
CA THR A 282 6.95 0.89 -34.02
C THR A 282 8.27 0.66 -33.29
N HIS A 283 8.27 0.64 -31.96
CA HIS A 283 9.47 0.38 -31.16
C HIS A 283 9.98 -1.08 -31.27
N ARG A 284 9.08 -2.06 -31.44
CA ARG A 284 9.48 -3.45 -31.75
C ARG A 284 10.11 -3.60 -33.14
N ARG A 285 9.64 -2.85 -34.14
CA ARG A 285 10.21 -2.88 -35.50
C ARG A 285 11.59 -2.24 -35.57
N SER A 286 11.84 -1.15 -34.84
CA SER A 286 13.17 -0.50 -34.81
C SER A 286 14.21 -1.36 -34.08
N THR A 287 13.87 -1.89 -32.91
CA THR A 287 14.78 -2.74 -32.11
C THR A 287 15.12 -4.07 -32.79
N CYS A 288 14.19 -4.64 -33.57
CA CYS A 288 14.44 -5.85 -34.36
C CYS A 288 15.36 -5.58 -35.56
N LYS A 289 15.22 -4.44 -36.26
CA LYS A 289 16.14 -4.02 -37.33
C LYS A 289 17.55 -3.77 -36.81
N GLN A 290 17.69 -3.16 -35.64
CA GLN A 290 18.98 -2.84 -35.05
C GLN A 290 19.75 -4.11 -34.65
N ARG A 291 19.07 -5.08 -34.03
CA ARG A 291 19.65 -6.41 -33.73
C ARG A 291 20.09 -7.19 -34.96
N MET A 292 19.36 -7.11 -36.08
CA MET A 292 19.77 -7.79 -37.32
C MET A 292 21.02 -7.17 -37.93
N ASN A 293 21.19 -5.84 -37.84
CA ASN A 293 22.38 -5.15 -38.34
C ASN A 293 23.63 -5.43 -37.47
N ASP A 294 23.46 -5.58 -36.16
CA ASP A 294 24.58 -5.89 -35.25
C ASP A 294 25.10 -7.33 -35.42
N CYS A 295 24.24 -8.28 -35.78
CA CYS A 295 24.64 -9.66 -36.07
C CYS A 295 25.34 -9.84 -37.44
N ALA A 296 25.27 -8.85 -38.34
CA ALA A 296 25.86 -8.92 -39.67
C ALA A 296 27.30 -8.38 -39.75
N ARG A 297 27.88 -7.88 -38.65
CA ARG A 297 29.28 -7.42 -38.64
C ARG A 297 30.24 -8.60 -38.50
N PRO A 298 31.10 -8.89 -39.50
CA PRO A 298 32.10 -9.94 -39.38
C PRO A 298 33.14 -9.57 -38.31
N LEU A 299 33.38 -10.49 -37.38
CA LEU A 299 34.40 -10.36 -36.34
C LEU A 299 35.79 -10.42 -36.97
N ALA A 300 36.51 -9.30 -36.95
CA ALA A 300 37.91 -9.25 -37.34
C ALA A 300 38.76 -10.07 -36.37
N VAL A 301 39.35 -11.16 -36.84
CA VAL A 301 40.26 -12.01 -36.06
C VAL A 301 41.65 -11.37 -36.05
N PRO A 302 42.26 -11.10 -34.88
CA PRO A 302 43.61 -10.55 -34.82
C PRO A 302 44.67 -11.65 -35.04
N SER A 303 45.47 -11.47 -36.09
CA SER A 303 46.64 -12.30 -36.41
C SER A 303 47.74 -12.13 -35.35
N ARG A 304 47.95 -13.15 -34.49
CA ARG A 304 49.10 -13.21 -33.59
C ARG A 304 50.32 -13.81 -34.30
N ARG A 305 51.35 -12.98 -34.51
CA ARG A 305 52.71 -13.43 -34.87
C ARG A 305 53.36 -14.08 -33.64
N LEU A 306 53.87 -15.28 -33.81
CA LEU A 306 54.79 -15.95 -32.88
C LEU A 306 56.19 -15.33 -33.01
N GLN A 307 56.76 -14.90 -31.89
CA GLN A 307 58.21 -14.66 -31.77
C GLN A 307 58.77 -15.72 -30.83
N CYS A 308 59.64 -16.58 -31.36
CA CYS A 308 60.53 -17.44 -30.60
C CYS A 308 61.73 -16.61 -30.13
N ALA A 309 62.20 -16.87 -28.91
CA ALA A 309 63.48 -16.39 -28.39
C ALA A 309 64.34 -17.61 -27.99
N PRO A 310 65.69 -17.50 -28.07
CA PRO A 310 66.63 -18.60 -28.01
C PRO A 310 66.85 -19.21 -26.61
#